data_AF-A0A0F8Y2F7-F1
#
_entry.id   AF-A0A0F8Y2F7-F1
#
_cell.length_a   1.000
_cell.length_b   1.000
_cell.length_c   1.000
_cell.angle_alpha   90.00
_cell.angle_beta   90.00
_cell.angle_gamma   90.00
#
_symmetry.space_group_name_H-M   'P 1'
#
loop_
_entity.id
_entity.type
_entity.pdbx_description
1 polymer ?
#
loop_
_entity_poly.entity_id
_entity_poly.type
_entity_poly.pdbx_seq_one_letter_code
_entity_poly.pdbx_strand_id
1 'polypeptide(L)' 'MISILDVCERAKVAPPLPVDSFDLDNVFATLQRLADKYGIRYDADTPVPSDDALADKVFDAAVEFFVECGVYFK' A
#
# COMPACT_ATOMS: atom_id res chain seq x y z
N MET A 1 18.06 9.13 2.19
CA MET A 1 17.20 9.46 1.05
C MET A 1 17.50 8.42 -0.02
N ILE A 2 16.49 7.67 -0.48
CA ILE A 2 16.65 6.70 -1.57
C ILE A 2 16.60 7.50 -2.88
N SER A 3 17.60 7.33 -3.74
CA SER A 3 17.63 7.94 -5.06
C SER A 3 16.89 7.07 -6.08
N ILE A 4 16.54 7.65 -7.23
CA ILE A 4 15.95 6.87 -8.33
C ILE A 4 16.88 5.76 -8.82
N LEU A 5 18.21 5.98 -8.75
CA LEU A 5 19.20 4.97 -9.15
C LEU A 5 19.16 3.75 -8.22
N ASP A 6 19.01 3.98 -6.91
CA ASP A 6 18.86 2.89 -5.93
C ASP A 6 17.61 2.04 -6.21
N VAL A 7 16.51 2.66 -6.64
CA VAL A 7 15.28 1.96 -7.03
C VAL A 7 15.51 1.09 -8.27
N CYS A 8 16.18 1.65 -9.30
CA CYS A 8 16.53 0.91 -10.51
C CYS A 8 17.49 -0.26 -10.22
N GLU A 9 18.46 -0.09 -9.33
CA GLU A 9 19.38 -1.15 -8.94
C GLU A 9 18.66 -2.30 -8.22
N ARG A 10 17.71 -1.99 -7.32
CA ARG A 10 16.86 -2.98 -6.67
C ARG A 10 15.98 -3.73 -7.67
N ALA A 11 15.38 -3.01 -8.61
CA ALA A 11 14.52 -3.62 -9.64
C ALA A 11 15.28 -4.64 -10.51
N LYS A 12 16.56 -4.39 -10.81
CA LYS A 12 17.40 -5.30 -11.62
C LYS A 12 17.70 -6.64 -10.93
N VAL A 13 17.75 -6.67 -9.61
CA VAL A 13 18.09 -7.87 -8.82
C VAL A 13 16.87 -8.53 -8.18
N ALA A 14 15.70 -7.89 -8.27
CA ALA A 14 14.46 -8.42 -7.72
C ALA A 14 14.05 -9.72 -8.45
N PRO A 15 13.49 -10.70 -7.73
CA PRO A 15 12.91 -11.89 -8.36
C PRO A 15 11.81 -11.49 -9.35
N PRO A 16 11.69 -12.19 -10.49
CA PRO A 16 10.59 -11.96 -11.41
C PRO A 16 9.26 -12.30 -10.74
N LEU A 17 8.31 -11.37 -10.80
CA LEU A 17 6.96 -11.53 -10.28
C LEU A 17 5.96 -11.23 -11.41
N PRO A 18 4.98 -12.10 -11.67
CA PRO A 18 3.89 -11.79 -12.59
C PRO A 18 3.06 -10.61 -12.06
N VAL A 19 2.60 -9.74 -12.95
CA VAL A 19 1.75 -8.58 -12.59
C VAL A 19 0.50 -9.03 -11.83
N ASP A 20 -0.19 -10.06 -12.33
CA ASP A 20 -1.41 -10.57 -11.70
C ASP A 20 -1.17 -11.06 -10.26
N SER A 21 -0.02 -11.68 -10.00
CA SER A 21 0.38 -12.08 -8.64
C SER A 21 0.67 -10.87 -7.75
N PHE A 22 1.34 -9.85 -8.27
CA PHE A 22 1.56 -8.61 -7.52
C PHE A 22 0.24 -7.93 -7.14
N ASP A 23 -0.69 -7.83 -8.09
CA ASP A 23 -1.98 -7.16 -7.86
C ASP A 23 -2.84 -7.89 -6.81
N LEU A 24 -2.87 -9.22 -6.83
CA LEU A 24 -3.69 -10.02 -5.92
C LEU A 24 -3.01 -10.31 -4.58
N ASP A 25 -1.78 -10.84 -4.63
CA ASP A 25 -1.10 -11.39 -3.44
C ASP A 25 -0.36 -10.30 -2.65
N ASN A 26 0.11 -9.24 -3.31
CA ASN A 26 0.79 -8.13 -2.65
C ASN A 26 -0.17 -6.96 -2.40
N VAL A 27 -0.76 -6.40 -3.45
CA VAL A 27 -1.57 -5.17 -3.32
C VAL A 27 -2.88 -5.46 -2.59
N PHE A 28 -3.74 -6.33 -3.13
CA PHE A 28 -5.06 -6.58 -2.56
C PHE A 28 -4.99 -7.20 -1.15
N ALA A 29 -4.20 -8.25 -0.95
CA ALA A 29 -4.11 -8.93 0.34
C ALA A 29 -3.56 -8.01 1.45
N THR A 30 -2.54 -7.19 1.15
CA THR A 30 -1.97 -6.25 2.14
C THR A 30 -2.95 -5.13 2.46
N LEU A 31 -3.62 -4.55 1.45
CA LEU A 31 -4.64 -3.53 1.65
C LEU A 31 -5.79 -4.04 2.53
N GLN A 32 -6.30 -5.24 2.24
CA GLN A 32 -7.41 -5.82 3.01
C GLN A 32 -7.01 -6.02 4.48
N ARG A 33 -5.84 -6.63 4.72
CA ARG A 33 -5.32 -6.86 6.08
C ARG A 33 -5.12 -5.55 6.85
N LEU A 34 -4.58 -4.51 6.21
CA LEU A 34 -4.33 -3.23 6.85
C LEU A 34 -5.60 -2.41 7.08
N ALA A 35 -6.54 -2.43 6.12
CA ALA A 35 -7.85 -1.81 6.32
C ALA A 35 -8.56 -2.40 7.55
N ASP A 36 -8.53 -3.73 7.71
CA ASP A 36 -9.06 -4.41 8.89
C ASP A 36 -8.28 -4.04 10.17
N LYS A 37 -6.94 -4.06 10.13
CA LYS A 37 -6.07 -3.70 11.27
C LYS A 37 -6.34 -2.29 11.80
N TYR A 38 -6.53 -1.33 10.91
CA TYR A 38 -6.75 0.08 11.25
C TYR A 38 -8.23 0.43 11.42
N GLY A 39 -9.15 -0.51 11.16
CA GLY A 39 -10.59 -0.31 11.25
C GLY A 39 -11.13 0.69 10.22
N ILE A 40 -10.50 0.79 9.05
CA ILE A 40 -10.87 1.71 7.98
C ILE A 40 -12.05 1.13 7.22
N ARG A 41 -13.15 1.88 7.16
CA ARG A 41 -14.36 1.49 6.42
C ARG A 41 -14.91 2.65 5.64
N TYR A 42 -15.37 2.36 4.42
CA TYR A 42 -16.08 3.34 3.63
C TYR A 42 -17.51 3.51 4.15
N ASP A 43 -17.92 4.77 4.34
CA ASP A 43 -19.29 5.16 4.67
C ASP A 43 -19.88 5.94 3.48
N ALA A 44 -20.96 5.43 2.91
CA ALA A 44 -21.62 6.04 1.75
C ALA A 44 -22.44 7.28 2.11
N ASP A 45 -22.89 7.41 3.36
CA ASP A 45 -23.62 8.57 3.84
C ASP A 45 -22.66 9.74 4.10
N THR A 46 -21.39 9.43 4.39
CA THR A 46 -20.31 10.39 4.65
C THR A 46 -19.08 10.10 3.78
N PRO A 47 -19.17 10.30 2.44
CA PRO A 47 -18.08 9.95 1.52
C PRO A 47 -16.81 10.79 1.71
N VAL A 48 -16.91 11.95 2.36
CA VAL A 48 -15.78 12.81 2.73
C VAL A 48 -15.88 13.08 4.25
N PRO A 49 -15.37 12.17 5.09
CA PRO A 49 -15.44 12.33 6.55
C PRO A 49 -14.53 13.47 7.01
N SER A 50 -14.97 14.22 8.03
CA SER A 50 -14.17 15.24 8.72
C SER A 50 -13.64 14.71 10.06
N ASP A 51 -13.25 13.43 10.09
CA ASP A 51 -12.69 12.75 11.26
C ASP A 51 -11.16 12.72 11.17
N ASP A 52 -10.50 13.59 11.93
CA ASP A 52 -9.04 13.71 11.96
C ASP A 52 -8.37 12.39 12.38
N ALA A 53 -8.97 11.63 13.31
CA ALA A 53 -8.40 10.37 13.77
C ALA A 53 -8.50 9.28 12.69
N LEU A 54 -9.53 9.32 11.84
CA LEU A 54 -9.60 8.47 10.66
C LEU A 54 -8.54 8.86 9.63
N ALA A 55 -8.32 10.16 9.41
CA ALA A 55 -7.30 10.64 8.47
C ALA A 55 -5.89 10.17 8.88
N ASP A 56 -5.53 10.29 10.16
CA ASP A 56 -4.26 9.79 10.69
C ASP A 56 -4.10 8.28 10.49
N LYS A 57 -5.15 7.49 10.81
CA LYS A 57 -5.14 6.04 10.61
C LYS A 57 -4.95 5.65 9.15
N VAL A 58 -5.61 6.34 8.22
CA VAL A 58 -5.46 6.09 6.78
C VAL A 58 -4.03 6.38 6.34
N PHE A 59 -3.43 7.47 6.81
CA PHE A 59 -2.05 7.81 6.49
C PHE A 59 -1.07 6.75 7.03
N ASP A 60 -1.19 6.38 8.29
CA ASP A 60 -0.33 5.36 8.92
C ASP A 60 -0.46 4.00 8.21
N ALA A 61 -1.70 3.59 7.88
CA ALA A 61 -1.95 2.37 7.12
C ALA A 61 -1.33 2.42 5.71
N ALA A 62 -1.38 3.57 5.04
CA ALA A 62 -0.78 3.73 3.71
C ALA A 62 0.75 3.68 3.75
N VAL A 63 1.38 4.22 4.80
CA VAL A 63 2.83 4.10 5.00
C VAL A 63 3.22 2.65 5.27
N GLU A 64 2.51 1.94 6.15
CA GLU A 64 2.75 0.51 6.40
C GLU A 64 2.54 -0.31 5.13
N PHE A 65 1.48 -0.03 4.38
CA PHE A 65 1.20 -0.67 3.08
C PHE A 65 2.37 -0.51 2.12
N PHE A 66 2.90 0.71 1.94
CA PHE A 66 3.98 0.96 1.00
C PHE A 66 5.27 0.23 1.38
N VAL A 67 5.59 0.19 2.68
CA VAL A 67 6.78 -0.50 3.19
C VAL A 67 6.68 -2.01 2.99
N GLU A 68 5.49 -2.59 3.20
CA GLU A 68 5.27 -4.03 3.07
C GLU A 68 5.07 -4.49 1.62
N CYS A 69 4.24 -3.79 0.85
CA CYS A 69 3.88 -4.17 -0.52
C CYS A 69 5.05 -3.93 -1.50
N GLY A 70 5.82 -2.86 -1.28
CA GLY A 70 6.87 -2.43 -2.19
C GLY A 70 6.34 -1.85 -3.52
N VAL A 71 7.21 -1.84 -4.54
CA VAL A 71 6.93 -1.24 -5.85
C VAL A 71 7.21 -2.26 -6.95
N TYR A 72 6.26 -2.41 -7.87
CA TYR A 72 6.44 -3.25 -9.04
C TYR A 72 7.08 -2.46 -10.20
N PHE A 73 8.12 -3.03 -10.79
CA PHE A 73 8.78 -2.47 -11.98
C PHE A 73 8.31 -3.24 -13.22
N LYS A 74 7.59 -2.55 -14.11
CA LYS A 74 6.97 -3.12 -15.31
C LYS A 74 7.89 -3.09 -16.53
#